data_AF-A0A959FXA8-F1
#
_entry.id   AF-A0A959FXA8-F1
#
_cell.length_a   1.000
_cell.length_b   1.000
_cell.length_c   1.000
_cell.angle_alpha   90.00
_cell.angle_beta   90.00
_cell.angle_gamma   90.00
#
_symmetry.space_group_name_H-M   'P 1'
#
loop_
_entity.id
_entity.type
_entity.pdbx_description
1 polymer ?
#
loop_
_entity_poly.entity_id
_entity_poly.type
_entity_poly.pdbx_seq_one_letter_code
_entity_poly.pdbx_strand_id
1 'polypeptide(L)'
;MRNIILFDSESRNRLLPFTFIRPVGELRIGILTIREKWERWLGGKVSYITQDYLSDKYPIRIEKENYLINASALPSVQLVKLVEQLELNEAL
;
A
#
# COMPACT_ATOMS: atom_id res chain seq x y z
N MET A 1 -5.61 -6.85 14.16
CA MET A 1 -4.65 -6.07 13.34
C MET A 1 -5.31 -5.80 12.00
N ARG A 2 -5.24 -4.57 11.48
CA ARG A 2 -5.85 -4.24 10.18
C ARG A 2 -5.08 -4.94 9.04
N ASN A 3 -5.80 -5.43 8.04
CA ASN A 3 -5.18 -5.98 6.83
C ASN A 3 -5.14 -4.90 5.75
N ILE A 4 -3.94 -4.58 5.26
CA ILE A 4 -3.70 -3.49 4.32
C ILE A 4 -3.13 -4.10 3.04
N ILE A 5 -3.70 -3.71 1.90
CA ILE A 5 -3.26 -4.14 0.58
C ILE A 5 -2.83 -2.90 -0.19
N LEU A 6 -1.53 -2.77 -0.45
CA LEU A 6 -0.99 -1.71 -1.30
C LEU A 6 -1.03 -2.18 -2.75
N PHE A 7 -1.78 -1.47 -3.60
CA PHE A 7 -1.85 -1.78 -5.01
C PHE A 7 -1.03 -0.79 -5.85
N ASP A 8 -0.26 -1.31 -6.80
CA ASP A 8 0.43 -0.48 -7.78
C ASP A 8 -0.58 0.06 -8.81
N SER A 9 -0.55 1.38 -9.04
CA SER A 9 -1.30 2.03 -10.11
C SER A 9 -0.38 2.39 -11.28
N GLU A 10 -0.89 3.10 -12.30
CA GLU A 10 -0.10 3.57 -13.45
C GLU A 10 1.14 4.40 -13.04
N SER A 11 1.12 5.01 -11.86
CA SER A 11 2.27 5.69 -11.26
C SER A 11 3.53 4.83 -11.16
N ARG A 12 3.38 3.51 -11.03
CA ARG A 12 4.50 2.57 -10.98
C ARG A 12 5.42 2.71 -12.20
N ASN A 13 4.86 2.82 -13.40
CA ASN A 13 5.63 2.92 -14.64
C ASN A 13 6.37 4.26 -14.73
N ARG A 14 5.81 5.33 -14.15
CA ARG A 14 6.45 6.64 -14.04
C ARG A 14 7.62 6.66 -13.05
N LEU A 15 7.73 5.64 -12.19
CA LEU A 15 8.79 5.50 -11.18
C LEU A 15 9.88 4.50 -11.61
N LEU A 16 9.86 4.03 -12.85
CA LEU A 16 10.99 3.28 -13.40
C LEU A 16 12.25 4.20 -13.43
N PRO A 17 13.44 3.66 -13.13
CA PRO A 17 13.76 2.24 -12.97
C PRO A 17 13.55 1.67 -11.55
N PHE A 18 13.12 2.47 -10.57
CA PHE A 18 13.10 2.05 -9.16
C PHE A 18 12.10 0.93 -8.87
N THR A 19 11.05 0.83 -9.67
CA THR A 19 9.99 -0.17 -9.55
C THR A 19 10.22 -1.41 -10.41
N PHE A 20 11.36 -1.56 -11.09
CA PHE A 20 11.63 -2.76 -11.91
C PHE A 20 11.61 -4.06 -11.10
N ILE A 21 12.05 -4.03 -9.84
CA ILE A 21 12.27 -5.24 -9.03
C ILE A 21 11.51 -5.24 -7.70
N ARG A 22 10.58 -4.28 -7.52
CA ARG A 22 9.79 -4.10 -6.29
C ARG A 22 8.53 -3.26 -6.54
N PRO A 23 7.46 -3.44 -5.76
CA PRO A 23 6.28 -2.58 -5.83
C PRO A 23 6.58 -1.16 -5.32
N VAL A 24 5.71 -0.19 -5.63
CA VAL A 24 5.91 1.21 -5.20
C VAL A 24 5.94 1.33 -3.68
N GLY A 25 5.17 0.50 -2.97
CA GLY A 25 5.12 0.49 -1.51
C GLY A 25 6.47 0.23 -0.83
N GLU A 26 7.40 -0.44 -1.52
CA GLU A 26 8.76 -0.76 -1.03
C GLU A 26 9.78 0.36 -1.32
N LEU A 27 9.36 1.46 -1.94
CA LEU A 27 10.21 2.63 -2.10
C LEU A 27 10.37 3.39 -0.78
N ARG A 28 11.60 3.80 -0.48
CA ARG A 28 11.92 4.60 0.71
C ARG A 28 11.69 6.08 0.44
N ILE A 29 10.97 6.73 1.36
CA ILE A 29 10.72 8.17 1.37
C ILE A 29 11.19 8.70 2.73
N GLY A 30 12.43 9.17 2.76
CA GLY A 30 13.20 9.37 3.98
C GLY A 30 13.69 8.03 4.54
N ILE A 31 13.61 7.86 5.86
CA ILE A 31 14.08 6.64 6.55
C ILE A 31 13.15 5.44 6.27
N LEU A 32 11.85 5.69 6.13
CA LEU A 32 10.82 4.66 6.01
C LEU A 32 10.38 4.44 4.56
N THR A 33 10.03 3.19 4.26
CA THR A 33 9.25 2.82 3.09
C THR A 33 7.81 3.31 3.19
N ILE A 34 7.10 3.38 2.06
CA ILE A 34 5.68 3.71 2.04
C ILE A 34 4.88 2.65 2.81
N ARG A 35 5.24 1.37 2.66
CA ARG A 35 4.73 0.26 3.47
C ARG A 35 4.83 0.55 4.96
N GLU A 36 6.04 0.81 5.45
CA GLU A 36 6.29 1.03 6.89
C GLU A 36 5.55 2.24 7.43
N LYS A 37 5.34 3.28 6.61
CA LYS A 37 4.51 4.42 7.00
C LYS A 37 3.06 3.97 7.23
N TRP A 38 2.46 3.25 6.29
CA TRP A 38 1.08 2.78 6.43
C TRP A 38 0.90 1.78 7.58
N GLU A 39 1.84 0.86 7.77
CA GLU A 39 1.83 -0.07 8.92
C GLU A 39 1.83 0.67 10.26
N ARG A 40 2.64 1.74 10.38
CA ARG A 40 2.72 2.57 11.59
C ARG A 40 1.45 3.39 11.82
N TRP A 41 0.86 3.95 10.77
CA TRP A 41 -0.34 4.78 10.89
C TRP A 41 -1.60 3.97 11.20
N LEU A 42 -1.78 2.80 10.57
CA LEU A 42 -3.00 2.02 10.68
C LEU A 42 -2.89 0.82 11.65
N GLY A 43 -1.70 0.44 12.12
CA GLY A 43 -1.54 -0.67 13.06
C GLY A 43 -1.89 -2.03 12.45
N GLY A 44 -1.25 -2.35 11.32
CA GLY A 44 -1.58 -3.52 10.50
C GLY A 44 -0.37 -4.12 9.78
N LYS A 45 -0.64 -5.17 9.00
CA LYS A 45 0.34 -5.74 8.06
C LYS A 45 -0.05 -5.38 6.64
N VAL A 46 0.96 -5.12 5.83
CA VAL A 46 0.79 -4.80 4.41
C VAL A 46 1.10 -6.01 3.54
N SER A 47 0.27 -6.22 2.53
CA SER A 47 0.52 -7.09 1.38
C SER A 47 0.34 -6.30 0.08
N TYR A 48 0.56 -6.95 -1.07
CA TYR A 48 0.68 -6.23 -2.35
C TYR A 48 -0.26 -6.76 -3.43
N ILE A 49 -0.78 -5.84 -4.24
CA ILE A 49 -1.23 -6.11 -5.60
C ILE A 49 -0.23 -5.43 -6.54
N THR A 50 0.58 -6.23 -7.24
CA THR A 50 1.63 -5.73 -8.14
C THR A 50 1.71 -6.60 -9.40
N GLN A 51 2.72 -6.38 -10.23
CA GLN A 51 2.94 -7.14 -11.46
C GLN A 51 3.17 -8.63 -11.17
N ASP A 52 2.71 -9.50 -12.06
CA ASP A 52 2.76 -10.97 -11.89
C ASP A 52 4.15 -11.49 -11.53
N TYR A 53 5.19 -10.99 -12.19
CA TYR A 53 6.58 -11.39 -11.93
C TYR A 53 7.12 -10.95 -10.56
N LEU A 54 6.44 -10.04 -9.86
CA LEU A 54 6.74 -9.62 -8.49
C LEU A 54 5.87 -10.33 -7.46
N SER A 55 4.72 -10.88 -7.86
CA SER A 55 3.71 -11.47 -6.97
C SER A 55 4.23 -12.65 -6.15
N ASP A 56 5.16 -13.44 -6.70
CA ASP A 56 5.79 -14.54 -5.95
C ASP A 56 6.59 -14.04 -4.73
N LYS A 57 7.29 -12.90 -4.90
CA LYS A 57 8.09 -12.28 -3.83
C LYS A 57 7.27 -11.36 -2.93
N TYR A 58 6.23 -10.75 -3.48
CA TYR A 58 5.37 -9.77 -2.84
C TYR A 58 3.91 -10.23 -2.93
N PRO A 59 3.52 -11.30 -2.21
CA PRO A 59 2.21 -11.89 -2.35
C PRO A 59 1.12 -11.00 -1.76
N ILE A 60 -0.09 -11.14 -2.31
CA ILE A 60 -1.30 -10.59 -1.71
C ILE A 60 -1.75 -11.47 -0.54
N ARG A 61 -2.26 -10.83 0.52
CA ARG A 61 -2.96 -11.49 1.61
C ARG A 61 -4.35 -10.88 1.73
N ILE A 62 -5.37 -11.66 1.39
CA ILE A 62 -6.77 -11.26 1.49
C ILE A 62 -7.36 -11.82 2.77
N GLU A 63 -7.98 -10.96 3.56
CA GLU A 63 -8.72 -11.29 4.77
C GLU A 63 -10.20 -10.92 4.59
N LYS A 64 -11.03 -11.12 5.62
CA LYS A 64 -12.46 -10.75 5.58
C LYS A 64 -12.69 -9.27 5.28
N GLU A 65 -11.85 -8.40 5.86
CA GLU A 65 -11.90 -6.95 5.71
C GLU A 65 -10.51 -6.44 5.35
N ASN A 66 -10.44 -5.60 4.31
CA ASN A 66 -9.17 -5.15 3.72
C ASN A 66 -9.24 -3.67 3.41
N TYR A 67 -8.20 -2.93 3.78
CA TYR A 67 -7.96 -1.61 3.22
C TYR A 67 -7.19 -1.76 1.91
N LEU A 68 -7.79 -1.31 0.81
CA LEU A 68 -7.08 -1.20 -0.47
C LEU A 68 -6.58 0.23 -0.62
N ILE A 69 -5.27 0.41 -0.69
CA ILE A 69 -4.64 1.72 -0.73
C ILE A 69 -3.68 1.78 -1.92
N ASN A 70 -3.74 2.87 -2.68
CA ASN A 70 -2.79 3.11 -3.77
C ASN A 70 -1.37 3.20 -3.18
N ALA A 71 -0.47 2.34 -3.65
CA ALA A 71 0.90 2.25 -3.13
C ALA A 71 1.71 3.54 -3.31
N SER A 72 1.27 4.46 -4.18
CA SER A 72 1.89 5.80 -4.37
C SER A 72 1.35 6.87 -3.43
N ALA A 73 0.27 6.60 -2.69
CA ALA A 73 -0.29 7.53 -1.72
C ALA A 73 0.55 7.51 -0.44
N LEU A 74 1.02 8.68 -0.03
CA LEU A 74 1.69 8.87 1.26
C LEU A 74 0.65 9.20 2.33
N PRO A 75 0.72 8.57 3.52
CA PRO A 75 -0.20 8.87 4.60
C PRO A 75 0.04 10.30 5.12
N SER A 76 -1.06 11.00 5.35
CA SER A 76 -1.12 12.28 6.08
C SER A 76 -2.12 12.13 7.22
N VAL A 77 -2.07 13.03 8.21
CA VAL A 77 -2.99 13.01 9.35
C VAL A 77 -4.45 13.05 8.87
N GLN A 78 -4.74 13.89 7.88
CA GLN A 78 -6.08 14.04 7.31
C GLN A 78 -6.51 12.77 6.57
N LEU A 79 -5.64 12.22 5.72
CA LEU A 79 -5.96 11.03 4.94
C LEU A 79 -6.20 9.81 5.84
N VAL A 80 -5.36 9.62 6.87
CA VAL A 80 -5.51 8.50 7.79
C VAL A 80 -6.85 8.59 8.53
N LYS A 81 -7.25 9.77 8.99
CA LYS A 81 -8.57 9.97 9.63
C LYS A 81 -9.72 9.59 8.71
N LEU A 82 -9.67 9.99 7.44
CA LEU A 82 -10.68 9.63 6.46
C LEU A 82 -10.73 8.11 6.23
N VAL A 83 -9.55 7.47 6.07
CA VAL A 83 -9.46 6.01 5.91
C VAL A 83 -10.01 5.26 7.12
N GLU A 84 -9.79 5.76 8.34
CA GLU A 84 -10.33 5.15 9.56
C GLU A 84 -11.85 5.32 9.73
N GLN A 85 -12.45 6.27 9.01
CA GLN A 85 -13.89 6.54 9.03
C GLN A 85 -14.66 5.81 7.92
N LEU A 86 -13.96 5.16 6.98
CA LEU A 86 -14.60 4.44 5.89
C LEU A 86 -15.49 3.30 6.40
N GLU A 87 -16.70 3.24 5.85
CA GLU A 87 -17.58 2.10 5.99
C GLU A 87 -17.19 0.96 5.02
N LEU A 88 -17.77 -0.22 5.23
CA LEU A 88 -17.51 -1.36 4.37
C LEU A 88 -17.96 -1.06 2.93
N ASN A 89 -17.06 -1.28 1.97
CA ASN A 89 -17.25 -0.99 0.54
C ASN A 89 -17.32 0.51 0.18
N GLU A 90 -16.85 1.40 1.05
CA GLU A 90 -16.69 2.82 0.74
C GLU A 90 -15.31 3.12 0.13
N ALA A 91 -15.20 4.20 -0.64
CA ALA A 91 -13.98 4.69 -1.25
C ALA A 91 -13.88 6.23 -1.15
N LEU A 92 -12.64 6.74 -1.16
CA LEU A 92 -12.31 8.18 -1.15
C LEU A 92 -12.01 8.71 -2.56
#